data_AF-A0A3D8YXT7-F1
#
_entry.id   AF-A0A3D8YXT7-F1
#
_cell.length_a   1.000
_cell.length_b   1.000
_cell.length_c   1.000
_cell.angle_alpha   90.00
_cell.angle_beta   90.00
_cell.angle_gamma   90.00
#
_symmetry.space_group_name_H-M   'P 1'
#
loop_
_entity.id
_entity.type
_entity.pdbx_description
1 polymer ?
#
loop_
_entity_poly.entity_id
_entity_poly.type
_entity_poly.pdbx_seq_one_letter_code
_entity_poly.pdbx_strand_id
1 'polypeptide(L)'
;MEIKAYLVNDYYVFTSYNELSTHIYDVVHYTTLEQKGSHLFSVIKGEVFWDQSIFVSDHGKEFPIKYEREYDLYYSVEAMSV
;
A
#
# COMPACT_ATOMS: atom_id res chain seq x y z
N MET A 1 2.14 16.68 -7.54
CA MET A 1 1.37 15.99 -8.61
C MET A 1 0.44 14.99 -7.95
N GLU A 2 -0.84 14.97 -8.30
CA GLU A 2 -1.83 14.01 -7.78
C GLU A 2 -1.81 12.72 -8.60
N ILE A 3 -1.75 11.56 -7.94
CA ILE A 3 -1.75 10.25 -8.60
C ILE A 3 -2.69 9.31 -7.86
N LYS A 4 -3.57 8.62 -8.60
CA LYS A 4 -4.41 7.56 -8.04
C LYS A 4 -3.55 6.44 -7.47
N ALA A 5 -3.89 5.99 -6.27
CA ALA A 5 -3.12 5.01 -5.54
C ALA A 5 -3.97 4.11 -4.64
N TYR A 6 -3.30 3.10 -4.09
CA TYR A 6 -3.87 2.09 -3.20
C TYR A 6 -2.96 1.94 -1.99
N LEU A 7 -3.49 2.17 -0.79
CA LEU A 7 -2.83 1.87 0.47
C LEU A 7 -3.25 0.47 0.93
N VAL A 8 -2.29 -0.44 1.05
CA VAL A 8 -2.51 -1.85 1.39
C VAL A 8 -2.00 -2.12 2.80
N ASN A 9 -2.85 -2.76 3.61
CA ASN A 9 -2.57 -3.12 5.00
C ASN A 9 -2.09 -1.92 5.83
N ASP A 10 -2.63 -0.74 5.54
CA ASP A 10 -2.25 0.55 6.15
C ASP A 10 -0.75 0.88 6.06
N TYR A 11 -0.03 0.23 5.14
CA TYR A 11 1.42 0.33 5.01
C TYR A 11 1.88 0.58 3.58
N TYR A 12 1.68 -0.35 2.64
CA TYR A 12 2.24 -0.23 1.30
C TYR A 12 1.41 0.67 0.39
N VAL A 13 2.03 1.60 -0.32
CA VAL A 13 1.36 2.45 -1.31
C VAL A 13 1.72 2.00 -2.72
N PHE A 14 0.71 1.65 -3.51
CA PHE A 14 0.85 1.30 -4.93
C PHE A 14 0.18 2.34 -5.81
N THR A 15 0.87 2.84 -6.83
CA THR A 15 0.30 3.76 -7.84
C THR A 15 -0.22 3.04 -9.10
N SER A 16 0.03 1.73 -9.19
CA SER A 16 -0.41 0.89 -10.30
C SER A 16 -1.30 -0.23 -9.80
N TYR A 17 -2.48 -0.36 -10.41
CA TYR A 17 -3.36 -1.50 -10.13
C TYR A 17 -2.69 -2.83 -10.49
N ASN A 18 -1.84 -2.86 -11.53
CA ASN A 18 -1.15 -4.08 -11.95
C ASN A 18 -0.11 -4.53 -10.93
N GLU A 19 0.61 -3.60 -10.31
CA GLU A 19 1.57 -3.91 -9.25
C GLU A 19 0.86 -4.42 -7.99
N LEU A 20 -0.24 -3.76 -7.61
CA LEU A 20 -1.11 -4.19 -6.52
C LEU A 20 -1.63 -5.61 -6.74
N SER A 21 -2.22 -5.89 -7.90
CA SER A 21 -2.83 -7.19 -8.19
C SER A 21 -1.80 -8.30 -8.23
N THR A 22 -0.61 -8.04 -8.78
CA THR A 22 0.51 -8.98 -8.77
C THR A 22 0.97 -9.27 -7.35
N HIS A 23 1.14 -8.24 -6.52
CA HIS A 23 1.54 -8.42 -5.12
C HIS A 23 0.54 -9.27 -4.32
N ILE A 24 -0.76 -8.96 -4.44
CA ILE A 24 -1.82 -9.75 -3.79
C ILE A 24 -1.79 -11.20 -4.31
N TYR A 25 -1.66 -11.40 -5.62
CA TYR A 25 -1.59 -12.73 -6.22
C TYR A 25 -0.42 -13.54 -5.65
N ASP A 26 0.77 -12.96 -5.59
CA ASP A 26 1.97 -13.62 -5.08
C ASP A 26 1.80 -14.02 -3.62
N VAL A 27 1.35 -13.10 -2.76
CA VAL A 27 1.12 -13.39 -1.35
C VAL A 27 0.09 -14.51 -1.18
N VAL A 28 -1.02 -14.49 -1.93
CA VAL A 28 -2.03 -15.55 -1.89
C VAL A 28 -1.46 -16.89 -2.36
N HIS A 29 -0.68 -16.88 -3.46
CA HIS A 29 -0.07 -18.06 -4.03
C HIS A 29 0.89 -18.73 -3.03
N TYR A 30 1.82 -17.96 -2.46
CA TYR A 30 2.79 -18.47 -1.48
C TYR A 30 2.12 -18.91 -0.17
N THR A 31 1.10 -18.18 0.31
CA THR A 31 0.35 -18.58 1.52
C THR A 31 -0.35 -19.93 1.33
N THR A 32 -0.89 -20.18 0.13
CA THR A 32 -1.55 -21.45 -0.23
C THR A 32 -0.54 -22.60 -0.29
N LEU A 33 0.64 -22.37 -0.88
CA LEU A 33 1.71 -23.37 -0.95
C LEU A 33 2.21 -23.80 0.44
N GLU A 34 2.27 -22.87 1.39
CA GLU A 34 2.71 -23.15 2.76
C GLU A 34 1.61 -23.70 3.69
N GLN A 35 0.37 -23.88 3.20
CA GLN A 35 -0.81 -24.23 4.01
C GLN A 35 -1.03 -23.30 5.22
N LYS A 36 -0.52 -22.06 5.16
CA LYS A 36 -0.56 -21.12 6.28
C LYS A 36 -1.87 -20.34 6.28
N GLY A 37 -2.94 -20.96 6.77
CA GLY A 37 -4.17 -20.26 7.18
C GLY A 37 -4.79 -19.31 6.14
N SER A 38 -5.60 -18.36 6.60
CA SER A 38 -6.18 -17.30 5.77
C SER A 38 -5.39 -16.00 5.89
N HIS A 39 -5.12 -15.33 4.77
CA HIS A 39 -4.55 -13.98 4.75
C HIS A 39 -5.67 -12.96 4.55
N LEU A 40 -5.68 -11.88 5.35
CA LEU A 40 -6.56 -10.74 5.12
C LEU A 40 -5.76 -9.59 4.52
N PHE A 41 -6.32 -8.95 3.50
CA PHE A 41 -5.83 -7.70 2.97
C PHE A 41 -6.82 -6.59 3.26
N SER A 42 -6.31 -5.45 3.72
CA SER A 42 -7.03 -4.17 3.69
C SER A 42 -6.52 -3.37 2.49
N VAL A 43 -7.41 -2.83 1.67
CA VAL A 43 -7.03 -1.98 0.53
C VAL A 43 -7.88 -0.72 0.58
N ILE A 44 -7.21 0.43 0.74
CA ILE A 44 -7.83 1.75 0.75
C ILE A 44 -7.45 2.45 -0.55
N LYS A 45 -8.44 2.92 -1.29
CA LYS A 45 -8.24 3.71 -2.52
C LYS A 45 -8.10 5.18 -2.17
N GLY A 46 -7.34 5.89 -2.96
CA GLY A 46 -7.13 7.32 -2.78
C GLY A 46 -6.17 7.91 -3.79
N GLU A 47 -5.55 8.99 -3.38
CA GLU A 47 -4.59 9.77 -4.14
C GLU A 47 -3.35 10.03 -3.32
N VAL A 48 -2.23 10.17 -4.01
CA VAL A 48 -0.97 10.56 -3.38
C VAL A 48 -0.56 11.94 -3.84
N PHE A 49 -0.12 12.75 -2.87
CA PHE A 49 0.46 14.07 -3.05
C PHE A 49 1.94 14.02 -2.64
N TRP A 50 2.82 13.65 -3.58
CA TRP A 50 4.25 13.45 -3.30
C TRP A 50 4.94 14.68 -2.73
N ASP A 51 4.58 15.86 -3.22
CA ASP A 51 5.15 17.14 -2.76
C ASP A 51 4.86 17.41 -1.28
N GLN A 52 3.79 16.81 -0.77
CA GLN A 52 3.34 16.93 0.62
C GLN A 52 3.66 15.66 1.44
N SER A 53 4.13 14.59 0.78
CA SER A 53 4.38 13.29 1.41
C SER A 53 3.16 12.76 2.17
N ILE A 54 1.98 12.85 1.54
CA ILE A 54 0.72 12.33 2.08
C ILE A 54 -0.04 11.48 1.06
N PHE A 55 -0.71 10.45 1.55
CA PHE A 55 -1.78 9.74 0.86
C PHE A 55 -3.13 10.22 1.44
N VAL A 56 -4.09 10.52 0.57
CA VAL A 56 -5.44 10.91 0.97
C VAL A 56 -6.42 9.88 0.39
N SER A 57 -7.11 9.16 1.27
CA SER A 57 -8.15 8.21 0.86
C SER A 57 -9.30 8.90 0.13
N ASP A 58 -10.07 8.13 -0.66
CA ASP A 58 -11.30 8.61 -1.31
C ASP A 58 -12.35 9.15 -0.29
N HIS A 59 -12.20 8.83 1.00
CA HIS A 59 -13.04 9.34 2.09
C HIS A 59 -12.45 10.57 2.79
N GLY A 60 -11.33 11.12 2.31
CA GLY A 60 -10.69 12.32 2.85
C GLY A 60 -9.82 12.09 4.08
N LYS A 61 -9.62 10.84 4.53
CA LYS A 61 -8.63 10.54 5.58
C LYS A 61 -7.22 10.64 4.99
N GLU A 62 -6.37 11.39 5.67
CA GLU A 62 -4.97 11.59 5.31
C GLU A 62 -4.06 10.60 6.06
N PHE A 63 -3.00 10.18 5.39
CA PHE A 63 -1.98 9.27 5.91
C PHE A 63 -0.61 9.82 5.51
N PRO A 64 0.26 10.12 6.48
CA PRO A 64 1.64 10.47 6.18
C PRO A 64 2.33 9.30 5.49
N ILE A 65 3.11 9.58 4.45
CA ILE A 65 3.86 8.55 3.72
C ILE A 65 5.31 8.95 3.56
N LYS A 66 6.18 7.96 3.38
CA LYS A 66 7.60 8.15 3.12
C LYS A 66 8.03 7.28 1.93
N TYR A 67 8.99 7.78 1.18
CA TYR A 67 9.64 7.04 0.11
C TYR A 67 10.86 6.29 0.66
N GLU A 68 10.92 4.98 0.45
CA GLU A 68 12.14 4.21 0.62
C GLU A 68 12.81 4.01 -0.73
N ARG A 69 14.01 4.57 -0.88
CA ARG A 69 14.75 4.57 -2.15
C ARG A 69 15.30 3.19 -2.48
N GLU A 70 15.68 2.42 -1.46
CA GLU A 70 16.28 1.10 -1.66
C GLU A 70 15.33 0.12 -2.35
N TYR A 71 14.02 0.24 -2.08
CA TYR A 71 12.99 -0.63 -2.62
C TYR A 71 12.10 0.06 -3.66
N ASP A 72 12.41 1.32 -4.01
CA ASP A 72 11.60 2.18 -4.88
C ASP A 72 10.10 2.15 -4.50
N LEU A 73 9.82 2.30 -3.21
CA LEU A 73 8.48 2.07 -2.67
C LEU A 73 8.06 3.14 -1.67
N TYR A 74 6.80 3.51 -1.72
CA TYR A 74 6.20 4.41 -0.74
C TYR A 74 5.41 3.64 0.32
N TYR A 75 5.54 4.08 1.56
CA TYR A 75 4.89 3.43 2.68
C TYR A 75 4.32 4.43 3.68
N SER A 76 3.24 4.06 4.37
CA SER A 76 2.67 4.82 5.48
C SER A 76 3.61 4.79 6.68
N VAL A 77 3.87 5.97 7.25
CA VAL A 77 4.75 6.10 8.41
C VAL A 77 4.09 5.60 9.70
N GLU A 78 2.76 5.48 9.72
CA GLU A 78 2.00 5.07 10.90
C GLU A 78 2.23 3.59 11.26
N ALA A 79 2.49 2.72 10.27
CA ALA A 79 2.66 1.29 10.53
C ALA A 79 4.01 0.92 11.17
N MET A 80 4.97 1.86 11.27
CA MET A 80 6.27 1.63 11.91
C MET A 80 6.31 1.97 13.41
N SER A 81 5.17 2.33 14.02
CA SER A 81 5.08 2.71 15.44
C SER A 81 4.80 1.52 16.39
N VAL A 82 5.15 0.30 16.00
CA VAL A 82 4.93 -0.94 16.79
C VAL A 82 6.25 -1.54 17.24
#